data_AF-A0A1H9XAH7-F1
#
_entry.id   AF-A0A1H9XAH7-F1
#
_cell.length_a   1.000
_cell.length_b   1.000
_cell.length_c   1.000
_cell.angle_alpha   90.00
_cell.angle_beta   90.00
_cell.angle_gamma   90.00
#
_symmetry.space_group_name_H-M   'P 1'
#
loop_
_entity.id
_entity.type
_entity.pdbx_description
1 polymer ?
#
loop_
_entity_poly.entity_id
_entity_poly.type
_entity_poly.pdbx_seq_one_letter_code
_entity_poly.pdbx_strand_id
1 'polypeptide(L)'
;MPRVRDLLYRLRPSGAPGAANPPGVPADRAREAADELAPVFLLLEPVETECQGIVAAAQHDAEAQRAHDREVVRDLLASAEARVPAEREAARVRARRSADERAAAAAGRGEASAEQVRRRCEEQLPHHVDLVVARVWELVTEPTTEPATEPAAEPAVESAAEPAQRHDTGVGP
;
A
#
# COMPACT_ATOMS: atom_id res chain seq x y z
N MET A 1 28.54 1.47 79.17
CA MET A 1 28.01 2.46 78.20
C MET A 1 28.72 3.78 78.42
N PRO A 2 29.63 4.21 77.52
CA PRO A 2 30.32 5.50 77.65
C PRO A 2 29.30 6.64 77.62
N ARG A 3 29.49 7.68 78.45
CA ARG A 3 28.55 8.80 78.55
C ARG A 3 28.82 9.77 77.40
N VAL A 4 27.79 10.49 76.93
CA VAL A 4 27.90 11.49 75.84
C VAL A 4 29.02 12.52 76.09
N ARG A 5 29.29 12.82 77.37
CA ARG A 5 30.38 13.69 77.81
C ARG A 5 31.77 13.16 77.47
N ASP A 6 31.97 11.83 77.42
CA ASP A 6 33.26 11.20 77.09
C ASP A 6 33.57 11.28 75.58
N LEU A 7 32.52 11.26 74.75
CA LEU A 7 32.63 11.49 73.29
C LEU A 7 33.07 12.93 72.97
N LEU A 8 32.55 13.91 73.73
CA LEU A 8 32.91 15.32 73.53
C LEU A 8 34.33 15.64 74.02
N TYR A 9 34.88 14.87 74.97
CA TYR A 9 36.28 15.03 75.41
C TYR A 9 37.29 14.56 74.37
N ARG A 10 36.95 13.60 73.50
CA ARG A 10 37.80 13.20 72.36
C ARG A 10 37.84 14.24 71.23
N LEU A 11 36.82 15.08 71.17
CA LEU A 11 36.71 16.15 70.18
C LEU A 11 37.26 17.49 70.70
N ARG A 12 37.87 17.52 71.89
CA ARG A 12 38.65 18.71 72.28
C ARG A 12 39.81 18.82 71.28
N PRO A 13 39.89 19.93 70.53
CA PRO A 13 41.07 20.20 69.71
C PRO A 13 42.27 20.20 70.64
N SER A 14 43.23 19.31 70.40
CA SER A 14 44.59 19.49 70.91
C SER A 14 44.99 20.94 70.61
N GLY A 15 45.52 21.64 71.61
CA GLY A 15 45.67 23.11 71.67
C GLY A 15 46.10 23.78 70.36
N ALA A 16 45.77 25.08 70.27
CA ALA A 16 46.00 25.93 69.09
C ALA A 16 47.23 25.49 68.29
N PRO A 17 47.08 25.06 67.03
CA PRO A 17 48.24 24.80 66.19
C PRO A 17 49.06 26.09 66.17
N GLY A 18 50.32 26.02 66.61
CA GLY A 18 51.28 27.07 66.29
C GLY A 18 51.16 27.34 64.79
N ALA A 19 51.18 28.62 64.41
CA ALA A 19 50.93 29.14 63.07
C ALA A 19 50.89 28.05 62.01
N ALA A 20 49.69 27.74 61.50
CA ALA A 20 49.51 26.73 60.47
C ALA A 20 50.49 27.04 59.33
N ASN A 21 51.61 26.32 59.29
CA ASN A 21 52.39 26.25 58.07
C ASN A 21 51.40 25.79 57.00
N PRO A 22 51.37 26.42 55.81
CA PRO A 22 50.52 25.94 54.73
C PRO A 22 50.76 24.43 54.62
N PRO A 23 49.71 23.59 54.58
CA PRO A 23 49.89 22.14 54.47
C PRO A 23 50.72 21.89 53.21
N GLY A 24 52.01 21.65 53.43
CA GLY A 24 52.98 21.43 52.38
C GLY A 24 52.72 20.05 51.82
N VAL A 25 51.74 19.95 50.92
CA VAL A 25 51.85 18.97 49.85
C VAL A 25 53.17 19.34 49.17
N PRO A 26 54.21 18.49 49.22
CA PRO A 26 55.47 18.82 48.59
C PRO A 26 55.18 19.20 47.14
N ALA A 27 55.65 20.37 46.70
CA ALA A 27 55.37 20.90 45.36
C ALA A 27 55.78 19.91 44.25
N ASP A 28 56.65 18.94 44.59
CA ASP A 28 57.22 17.93 43.71
C ASP A 28 56.54 16.56 43.76
N ARG A 29 55.45 16.33 44.51
CA ARG A 29 54.77 15.02 44.52
C ARG A 29 54.33 14.55 43.13
N ALA A 30 53.88 15.48 42.29
CA ALA A 30 53.51 15.17 40.92
C ALA A 30 54.73 14.80 40.06
N ARG A 31 55.89 15.38 40.35
CA ARG A 31 57.16 15.10 39.67
C ARG A 31 57.74 13.77 40.11
N GLU A 32 57.74 13.48 41.41
CA GLU A 32 58.13 12.18 41.97
C GLU A 32 57.25 11.05 41.41
N ALA A 33 55.92 11.25 41.39
CA ALA A 33 55.00 10.29 40.79
C ALA A 33 55.23 10.11 39.28
N ALA A 34 55.57 11.18 38.55
CA ALA A 34 55.92 11.09 37.14
C ALA A 34 57.22 10.32 36.92
N ASP A 35 58.25 10.56 37.73
CA ASP A 35 59.53 9.86 37.67
C ASP A 35 59.38 8.36 38.02
N GLU A 36 58.49 8.02 38.97
CA GLU A 36 58.16 6.65 39.35
C GLU A 36 57.35 5.90 38.27
N LEU A 37 56.40 6.58 37.61
CA LEU A 37 55.50 5.97 36.63
C LEU A 37 56.04 5.98 35.20
N ALA A 38 56.98 6.87 34.86
CA ALA A 38 57.53 6.99 33.52
C ALA A 38 58.05 5.65 32.95
N PRO A 39 58.79 4.81 33.69
CA PRO A 39 59.24 3.51 33.18
C PRO A 39 58.07 2.55 32.88
N VAL A 40 56.96 2.64 33.63
CA VAL A 40 55.77 1.81 33.40
C VAL A 40 55.05 2.24 32.14
N PHE A 41 54.91 3.56 31.90
CA PHE A 41 54.30 4.07 30.67
C PHE A 41 55.15 3.78 29.43
N LEU A 42 56.49 3.83 29.55
CA LEU A 42 57.39 3.42 28.46
C LEU A 42 57.20 1.95 28.05
N LEU A 43 56.85 1.06 28.99
CA LEU A 43 56.52 -0.34 28.67
C LEU A 43 55.17 -0.49 27.96
N LEU A 44 54.28 0.50 28.02
CA LEU A 44 52.97 0.49 27.36
C LEU A 44 53.02 1.05 25.92
N GLU A 45 54.00 1.88 25.57
CA GLU A 45 54.12 2.45 24.21
C GLU A 45 54.03 1.40 23.07
N PRO A 46 54.67 0.21 23.18
CA PRO A 46 54.54 -0.82 22.15
C PRO A 46 53.10 -1.35 22.02
N VAL A 47 52.41 -1.51 23.15
CA VAL A 47 51.02 -2.00 23.19
C VAL A 47 50.06 -0.94 22.63
N GLU A 48 50.26 0.33 22.96
CA GLU A 48 49.47 1.42 22.37
C GLU A 48 49.65 1.48 20.85
N THR A 49 50.89 1.34 20.38
CA THR A 49 51.21 1.28 18.95
C THR A 49 50.53 0.10 18.28
N GLU A 50 50.55 -1.08 18.91
CA GLU A 50 49.86 -2.28 18.42
C GLU A 50 48.35 -2.07 18.34
N CYS A 51 47.72 -1.54 19.40
CA CYS A 51 46.30 -1.23 19.42
C CYS A 51 45.91 -0.24 18.31
N GLN A 52 46.71 0.82 18.10
CA GLN A 52 46.49 1.78 17.02
C GLN A 52 46.58 1.10 15.65
N GLY A 53 47.55 0.19 15.46
CA GLY A 53 47.69 -0.60 14.25
C GLY A 53 46.48 -1.49 13.97
N ILE A 54 45.97 -2.19 14.99
CA ILE A 54 44.78 -3.04 14.88
C ILE A 54 43.56 -2.20 14.48
N VAL A 55 43.36 -1.04 15.12
CA VAL A 55 42.23 -0.16 14.80
C VAL A 55 42.33 0.36 13.36
N ALA A 56 43.52 0.79 12.93
CA ALA A 56 43.73 1.28 11.56
C ALA A 56 43.48 0.18 10.52
N ALA A 57 43.96 -1.05 10.77
CA ALA A 57 43.70 -2.20 9.91
C ALA A 57 42.20 -2.53 9.82
N ALA A 58 41.52 -2.59 10.97
CA ALA A 58 40.07 -2.86 11.00
C ALA A 58 39.25 -1.78 10.27
N GLN A 59 39.66 -0.51 10.36
CA GLN A 59 39.02 0.58 9.62
C GLN A 59 39.22 0.42 8.11
N HIS A 60 40.44 0.10 7.68
CA HIS A 60 40.74 -0.15 6.27
C HIS A 60 39.93 -1.33 5.71
N ASP A 61 39.89 -2.45 6.44
CA ASP A 61 39.12 -3.63 6.06
C ASP A 61 37.62 -3.32 5.97
N ALA A 62 37.08 -2.55 6.93
CA ALA A 62 35.69 -2.12 6.90
C ALA A 62 35.37 -1.18 5.72
N GLU A 63 36.32 -0.36 5.28
CA GLU A 63 36.17 0.47 4.09
C GLU A 63 36.22 -0.35 2.81
N ALA A 64 37.17 -1.29 2.72
CA ALA A 64 37.27 -2.23 1.59
C ALA A 64 36.01 -3.08 1.45
N GLN A 65 35.49 -3.62 2.55
CA GLN A 65 34.24 -4.40 2.55
C GLN A 65 33.06 -3.54 2.11
N ARG A 66 32.94 -2.30 2.63
CA ARG A 66 31.86 -1.39 2.21
C ARG A 66 31.96 -1.01 0.74
N ALA A 67 33.16 -0.88 0.18
CA ALA A 67 33.33 -0.62 -1.25
C ALA A 67 32.88 -1.83 -2.08
N HIS A 68 33.30 -3.04 -1.69
CA HIS A 68 32.90 -4.28 -2.32
C HIS A 68 31.38 -4.49 -2.28
N ASP A 69 30.74 -4.32 -1.12
CA ASP A 69 29.30 -4.49 -0.97
C ASP A 69 28.52 -3.50 -1.86
N ARG A 70 29.01 -2.27 -2.00
CA ARG A 70 28.39 -1.27 -2.90
C ARG A 70 28.47 -1.71 -4.36
N GLU A 71 29.55 -2.34 -4.78
CA GLU A 71 29.69 -2.88 -6.13
C GLU A 71 28.74 -4.04 -6.36
N VAL A 72 28.68 -4.99 -5.43
CA VAL A 72 27.74 -6.12 -5.48
C VAL A 72 26.28 -5.64 -5.58
N VAL A 73 25.89 -4.66 -4.77
CA VAL A 73 24.54 -4.08 -4.81
C VAL A 73 24.28 -3.38 -6.15
N ARG A 74 25.26 -2.63 -6.67
CA ARG A 74 25.13 -1.95 -7.97
C ARG A 74 24.90 -2.96 -9.08
N ASP A 75 25.68 -4.04 -9.13
CA ASP A 75 25.56 -5.07 -10.16
C ASP A 75 24.24 -5.83 -10.04
N LEU A 76 23.80 -6.12 -8.81
CA LEU A 76 22.51 -6.73 -8.57
C LEU A 76 21.36 -5.84 -9.08
N LEU A 77 21.38 -4.54 -8.78
CA LEU A 77 20.38 -3.59 -9.25
C LEU A 77 20.41 -3.46 -10.78
N ALA A 78 21.58 -3.31 -11.38
CA ALA A 78 21.73 -3.26 -12.83
C ALA A 78 21.18 -4.52 -13.51
N SER A 79 21.45 -5.70 -12.94
CA SER A 79 20.90 -6.97 -13.45
C SER A 79 19.38 -7.04 -13.30
N ALA A 80 18.81 -6.47 -12.24
CA ALA A 80 17.37 -6.45 -12.01
C ALA A 80 16.69 -5.51 -13.01
N GLU A 81 17.23 -4.30 -13.19
CA GLU A 81 16.75 -3.31 -14.17
C GLU A 81 16.81 -3.86 -15.60
N ALA A 82 17.88 -4.57 -15.97
CA ALA A 82 18.00 -5.20 -17.27
C ALA A 82 16.93 -6.28 -17.55
N ARG A 83 16.39 -6.93 -16.50
CA ARG A 83 15.34 -7.95 -16.63
C ARG A 83 13.93 -7.37 -16.78
N VAL A 84 13.69 -6.15 -16.29
CA VAL A 84 12.35 -5.52 -16.29
C VAL A 84 11.71 -5.44 -17.68
N PRO A 85 12.40 -5.02 -18.76
CA PRO A 85 11.79 -4.94 -20.10
C PRO A 85 11.35 -6.29 -20.63
N ALA A 86 12.15 -7.34 -20.42
CA ALA A 86 11.84 -8.70 -20.86
C ALA A 86 10.60 -9.25 -20.14
N GLU A 87 10.49 -9.05 -18.83
CA GLU A 87 9.32 -9.45 -18.05
C GLU A 87 8.06 -8.68 -18.45
N ARG A 88 8.19 -7.36 -18.70
CA ARG A 88 7.07 -6.54 -19.19
C ARG A 88 6.58 -7.02 -20.54
N GLU A 89 7.48 -7.35 -21.46
CA GLU A 89 7.10 -7.85 -22.77
C GLU A 89 6.45 -9.23 -22.68
N ALA A 90 7.01 -10.13 -21.87
CA ALA A 90 6.41 -11.44 -21.61
C ALA A 90 4.99 -11.30 -21.01
N ALA A 91 4.78 -10.36 -20.10
CA ALA A 91 3.47 -10.06 -19.54
C ALA A 91 2.49 -9.52 -20.61
N ARG A 92 2.93 -8.63 -21.49
CA ARG A 92 2.13 -8.12 -22.62
C ARG A 92 1.72 -9.23 -23.58
N VAL A 93 2.65 -10.12 -23.95
CA VAL A 93 2.36 -11.28 -24.81
C VAL A 93 1.30 -12.18 -24.18
N ARG A 94 1.43 -12.50 -22.88
CA ARG A 94 0.43 -13.28 -22.15
C ARG A 94 -0.94 -12.60 -22.11
N ALA A 95 -0.96 -11.30 -21.80
CA ALA A 95 -2.20 -10.51 -21.74
C ALA A 95 -2.91 -10.47 -23.10
N ARG A 96 -2.15 -10.27 -24.19
CA ARG A 96 -2.68 -10.27 -25.56
C ARG A 96 -3.26 -11.61 -25.93
N ARG A 97 -2.53 -12.70 -25.70
CA ARG A 97 -3.02 -14.06 -25.96
C ARG A 97 -4.34 -14.35 -25.23
N SER A 98 -4.42 -14.00 -23.94
CA SER A 98 -5.64 -14.17 -23.16
C SER A 98 -6.80 -13.29 -23.67
N ALA A 99 -6.52 -12.09 -24.15
CA ALA A 99 -7.52 -11.23 -24.77
C ALA A 99 -8.02 -11.83 -26.09
N ASP A 100 -7.13 -12.33 -26.94
CA ASP A 100 -7.46 -12.97 -28.22
C ASP A 100 -8.32 -14.22 -28.00
N GLU A 101 -7.95 -15.07 -27.03
CA GLU A 101 -8.73 -16.27 -26.65
C GLU A 101 -10.14 -15.90 -26.16
N ARG A 102 -10.27 -14.85 -25.33
CA ARG A 102 -11.58 -14.35 -24.87
C ARG A 102 -12.41 -13.76 -25.99
N ALA A 103 -11.77 -13.02 -26.90
CA ALA A 103 -12.43 -12.42 -28.07
C ALA A 103 -12.96 -13.52 -29.01
N ALA A 104 -12.15 -14.54 -29.31
CA ALA A 104 -12.56 -15.68 -30.12
C ALA A 104 -13.73 -16.43 -29.47
N ALA A 105 -13.69 -16.67 -28.16
CA ALA A 105 -14.78 -17.31 -27.45
C ALA A 105 -16.08 -16.46 -27.46
N ALA A 106 -15.95 -15.13 -27.35
CA ALA A 106 -17.10 -14.22 -27.45
C ALA A 106 -17.70 -14.20 -28.86
N ALA A 107 -16.86 -14.17 -29.89
CA ALA A 107 -17.29 -14.26 -31.29
C ALA A 107 -18.06 -15.57 -31.55
N GLY A 108 -17.52 -16.72 -31.13
CA GLY A 108 -18.20 -18.01 -31.29
C GLY A 108 -19.54 -18.09 -30.56
N ARG A 109 -19.66 -17.50 -29.37
CA ARG A 109 -20.97 -17.38 -28.68
C ARG A 109 -21.95 -16.48 -29.43
N GLY A 110 -21.46 -15.38 -30.00
CA GLY A 110 -22.26 -14.46 -30.82
C GLY A 110 -22.79 -15.13 -32.08
N GLU A 111 -21.94 -15.87 -32.79
CA GLU A 111 -22.31 -16.63 -33.98
C GLU A 111 -23.38 -17.69 -33.68
N ALA A 112 -23.17 -18.48 -32.61
CA ALA A 112 -24.13 -19.48 -32.18
C ALA A 112 -25.49 -18.86 -31.79
N SER A 113 -25.46 -17.72 -31.09
CA SER A 113 -26.69 -16.99 -30.72
C SER A 113 -27.41 -16.46 -31.96
N ALA A 114 -26.68 -15.89 -32.92
CA ALA A 114 -27.25 -15.39 -34.17
C ALA A 114 -27.88 -16.52 -35.01
N GLU A 115 -27.25 -17.69 -35.05
CA GLU A 115 -27.80 -18.87 -35.71
C GLU A 115 -29.06 -19.38 -35.00
N GLN A 116 -29.08 -19.39 -33.68
CA GLN A 116 -30.27 -19.76 -32.90
C GLN A 116 -31.43 -18.79 -33.18
N VAL A 117 -31.17 -17.48 -33.23
CA VAL A 117 -32.18 -16.47 -33.56
C VAL A 117 -32.71 -16.69 -34.98
N ARG A 118 -31.83 -16.87 -35.98
CA ARG A 118 -32.25 -17.13 -37.37
C ARG A 118 -33.16 -18.35 -37.47
N ARG A 119 -32.75 -19.46 -36.86
CA ARG A 119 -33.55 -20.70 -36.85
C ARG A 119 -34.93 -20.48 -36.22
N ARG A 120 -34.98 -19.80 -35.07
CA ARG A 120 -36.24 -19.49 -34.40
C ARG A 120 -37.12 -18.57 -35.25
N CYS A 121 -36.53 -17.58 -35.93
CA CYS A 121 -37.26 -16.73 -36.85
C CYS A 121 -37.83 -17.55 -38.01
N GLU A 122 -37.04 -18.43 -38.63
CA GLU A 122 -37.50 -19.32 -39.72
C GLU A 122 -38.65 -20.23 -39.29
N GLU A 123 -38.59 -20.78 -38.08
CA GLU A 123 -39.65 -21.61 -37.50
C GLU A 123 -40.96 -20.83 -37.21
N GLN A 124 -40.85 -19.57 -36.77
CA GLN A 124 -41.99 -18.76 -36.31
C GLN A 124 -42.56 -17.83 -37.40
N LEU A 125 -41.79 -17.52 -38.44
CA LEU A 125 -42.17 -16.56 -39.47
C LEU A 125 -43.50 -16.91 -40.16
N PRO A 126 -43.77 -18.18 -40.56
CA PRO A 126 -45.03 -18.52 -41.21
C PRO A 126 -46.24 -18.19 -40.32
N HIS A 127 -46.18 -18.55 -39.04
CA HIS A 127 -47.25 -18.27 -38.08
C HIS A 127 -47.52 -16.77 -37.93
N HIS A 128 -46.47 -15.95 -37.82
CA HIS A 128 -46.62 -14.50 -37.74
C HIS A 128 -47.15 -13.89 -39.05
N VAL A 129 -46.75 -14.42 -40.20
CA VAL A 129 -47.29 -14.01 -41.50
C VAL A 129 -48.79 -14.30 -41.56
N ASP A 130 -49.23 -15.49 -41.16
CA ASP A 130 -50.65 -15.87 -41.12
C ASP A 130 -51.46 -14.93 -40.22
N LEU A 131 -50.96 -14.61 -39.03
CA LEU A 131 -51.60 -13.66 -38.11
C LEU A 131 -51.75 -12.26 -38.73
N VAL A 132 -50.71 -11.76 -39.38
CA VAL A 132 -50.75 -10.44 -40.03
C VAL A 132 -51.73 -10.44 -41.19
N VAL A 133 -51.71 -11.47 -42.04
CA VAL A 133 -52.63 -11.61 -43.17
C VAL A 133 -54.08 -11.67 -42.68
N ALA A 134 -54.37 -12.48 -41.66
CA ALA A 134 -55.70 -12.57 -41.06
C ALA A 134 -56.17 -11.20 -40.55
N ARG A 135 -55.31 -10.47 -39.83
CA ARG A 135 -55.65 -9.15 -39.28
C ARG A 135 -55.87 -8.10 -40.36
N VAL A 136 -55.10 -8.12 -41.44
CA VAL A 136 -55.31 -7.23 -42.59
C VAL A 136 -56.65 -7.53 -43.27
N TRP A 137 -56.99 -8.81 -43.45
CA TRP A 137 -58.29 -9.20 -44.00
C TRP A 137 -59.46 -8.72 -43.15
N GLU A 138 -59.38 -8.82 -41.82
CA GLU A 138 -60.40 -8.25 -40.92
C GLU A 138 -60.58 -6.75 -41.15
N LEU A 139 -59.48 -5.98 -41.24
CA LEU A 139 -59.54 -4.52 -41.45
C LEU A 139 -60.10 -4.13 -42.82
N VAL A 140 -59.84 -4.92 -43.86
CA VAL A 140 -60.34 -4.66 -45.22
C VAL A 140 -61.81 -5.07 -45.36
N THR A 141 -62.26 -6.05 -44.56
CA THR A 141 -63.62 -6.61 -44.62
C THR A 141 -64.57 -5.91 -43.66
N GLU A 142 -64.07 -5.21 -42.63
CA GLU A 142 -64.88 -4.25 -41.87
C GLU A 142 -65.25 -3.08 -42.81
N PRO A 143 -66.55 -2.90 -43.14
CA PRO A 143 -66.95 -1.72 -43.90
C PRO A 143 -66.63 -0.49 -43.06
N THR A 144 -65.98 0.50 -43.68
CA THR A 144 -65.80 1.84 -43.12
C THR A 144 -67.18 2.33 -42.70
N THR A 145 -67.49 2.19 -41.41
CA THR A 145 -68.75 2.67 -40.88
C THR A 145 -68.48 4.14 -40.57
N GLU A 146 -68.80 5.01 -41.53
CA GLU A 146 -68.99 6.43 -41.26
C GLU A 146 -69.94 6.56 -40.06
N PRO A 147 -69.61 7.32 -39.00
CA PRO A 147 -70.55 7.58 -37.93
C PRO A 147 -71.55 8.64 -38.41
N ALA A 148 -72.68 8.20 -38.94
CA ALA A 148 -73.86 9.06 -39.12
C ALA A 148 -74.57 9.26 -37.77
N THR A 149 -74.22 10.37 -37.11
CA THR A 149 -75.10 11.36 -36.45
C THR A 149 -76.55 10.94 -36.09
N GLU A 150 -76.79 10.69 -34.78
CA GLU A 150 -77.89 11.16 -33.86
C GLU A 150 -79.41 10.92 -34.15
N PRO A 151 -80.36 11.00 -33.16
CA PRO A 151 -80.23 11.45 -31.75
C PRO A 151 -80.95 10.62 -30.63
N ALA A 152 -80.54 10.93 -29.39
CA ALA A 152 -81.33 11.06 -28.14
C ALA A 152 -82.14 9.87 -27.56
N ALA A 153 -81.68 9.39 -26.40
CA ALA A 153 -82.48 9.39 -25.16
C ALA A 153 -81.58 9.16 -23.93
N GLU A 154 -81.26 10.26 -23.24
CA GLU A 154 -81.00 10.31 -21.79
C GLU A 154 -82.27 9.88 -21.01
N PRO A 155 -82.20 9.45 -19.73
CA PRO A 155 -81.37 10.08 -18.71
C PRO A 155 -80.65 9.18 -17.68
N ALA A 156 -79.66 9.81 -17.04
CA ALA A 156 -79.23 9.77 -15.62
C ALA A 156 -79.51 8.48 -14.81
N VAL A 157 -78.60 7.99 -13.95
CA VAL A 157 -78.00 8.71 -12.82
C VAL A 157 -76.71 8.01 -12.31
N GLU A 158 -75.81 8.83 -11.76
CA GLU A 158 -74.93 8.56 -10.59
C GLU A 158 -74.04 7.31 -10.55
N SER A 159 -72.72 7.54 -10.48
CA SER A 159 -72.03 7.62 -9.18
C SER A 159 -70.50 7.57 -9.35
N ALA A 160 -69.86 8.67 -8.92
CA ALA A 160 -68.60 8.78 -8.15
C ALA A 160 -67.32 8.06 -8.66
N ALA A 161 -66.29 8.83 -9.06
CA ALA A 161 -65.07 9.13 -8.26
C ALA A 161 -64.00 8.02 -8.34
N GLU A 162 -62.69 8.20 -8.46
CA GLU A 162 -61.70 9.29 -8.40
C GLU A 162 -60.35 8.67 -8.91
N PRO A 163 -59.17 9.34 -8.96
CA PRO A 163 -58.29 9.26 -10.12
C PRO A 163 -56.86 8.74 -9.84
N ALA A 164 -56.07 8.76 -10.92
CA ALA A 164 -54.64 9.10 -10.95
C ALA A 164 -53.58 8.04 -10.54
N GLN A 165 -52.70 7.79 -11.52
CA GLN A 165 -51.22 7.67 -11.43
C GLN A 165 -50.75 7.46 -12.88
N ARG A 166 -50.14 8.38 -13.64
CA ARG A 166 -49.00 9.30 -13.45
C ARG A 166 -47.75 8.65 -12.84
N HIS A 167 -46.74 8.61 -13.71
CA HIS A 167 -45.29 8.59 -13.46
C HIS A 167 -44.70 7.34 -12.80
N ASP A 168 -43.78 6.68 -13.51
CA ASP A 168 -42.38 6.93 -13.16
C ASP A 168 -41.44 6.85 -14.36
N THR A 169 -40.52 7.82 -14.37
CA THR A 169 -39.43 8.11 -15.27
C THR A 169 -38.17 8.03 -14.42
N GLY A 170 -37.22 7.17 -14.73
CA GLY A 170 -35.92 7.23 -14.05
C GLY A 170 -35.14 5.92 -14.21
N VAL A 171 -34.04 5.88 -14.97
CA VAL A 171 -32.68 6.24 -14.51
C VAL A 171 -32.24 5.24 -13.42
N GLY A 172 -31.39 4.26 -13.71
CA GLY A 172 -29.92 4.40 -13.79
C GLY A 172 -29.33 4.50 -12.37
N PRO A 173 -28.15 3.93 -12.03
CA PRO A 173 -27.05 3.47 -12.89
C PRO A 173 -26.88 1.95 -13.01
#